data_AF-A0A2V7I1S7-F1
#
_entry.id   AF-A0A2V7I1S7-F1
#
_cell.length_a   1.000
_cell.length_b   1.000
_cell.length_c   1.000
_cell.angle_alpha   90.00
_cell.angle_beta   90.00
_cell.angle_gamma   90.00
#
_symmetry.space_group_name_H-M   'P 1'
#
loop_
_entity.id
_entity.type
_entity.pdbx_description
1 polymer ?
#
loop_
_entity_poly.entity_id
_entity_poly.type
_entity_poly.pdbx_seq_one_letter_code
_entity_poly.pdbx_strand_id
1 'polypeptide(L)'
;ATCGGRGRCHSCRIKIVKGSVPPPTIMDTVQLGHDQVREGFRLSCQTAVSSDCAVMVVPPITEGGHQILSCAHVFREKTPLDSGVDKRLIKAGLPTEEHHQTSDVEEILTALGGGVSAEVPLDLLRKVPALLRDADGVLTVTVFNKRILDIEPGDTTMHRYGMAFDIGTTSIVGFLLDLST
;
A
#
# COMPACT_ATOMS: atom_id res chain seq x y z
N ALA A 1 -18.53 6.52 10.33
CA ALA A 1 -19.25 5.43 9.62
C ALA A 1 -19.20 5.67 8.11
N THR A 2 -18.96 4.64 7.29
CA THR A 2 -18.83 4.76 5.81
C THR A 2 -20.14 5.06 5.08
N CYS A 3 -21.29 4.58 5.57
CA CYS A 3 -22.57 4.76 4.88
C CYS A 3 -23.33 6.06 5.22
N GLY A 4 -22.79 6.91 6.09
CA GLY A 4 -23.46 8.15 6.53
C GLY A 4 -24.77 7.93 7.28
N GLY A 5 -24.88 6.85 8.07
CA GLY A 5 -26.08 6.56 8.85
C GLY A 5 -27.22 5.91 8.08
N ARG A 6 -26.96 5.32 6.90
CA ARG A 6 -27.97 4.62 6.09
C ARG A 6 -28.16 3.13 6.43
N GLY A 7 -27.46 2.62 7.46
CA GLY A 7 -27.59 1.23 7.90
C GLY A 7 -27.07 0.17 6.91
N ARG A 8 -26.00 0.44 6.13
CA ARG A 8 -25.49 -0.50 5.09
C ARG A 8 -24.08 -1.04 5.28
N CYS A 9 -23.30 -0.49 6.21
CA CYS A 9 -21.83 -0.69 6.23
C CYS A 9 -21.27 -1.46 7.42
N HIS A 10 -22.10 -1.81 8.41
CA HIS A 10 -21.76 -2.59 9.61
C HIS A 10 -20.67 -2.02 10.54
N SER A 11 -19.94 -0.98 10.13
CA SER A 11 -18.88 -0.32 10.90
C SER A 11 -19.35 0.35 12.21
N CYS A 12 -20.67 0.42 12.41
CA CYS A 12 -21.31 1.02 13.58
C CYS A 12 -21.99 -0.05 14.47
N ARG A 13 -21.57 -1.31 14.35
CA ARG A 13 -22.12 -2.41 15.14
C ARG A 13 -21.82 -2.24 16.62
N ILE A 14 -22.85 -2.40 17.43
CA ILE A 14 -22.79 -2.37 18.89
C ILE A 14 -23.57 -3.55 19.46
N LYS A 15 -23.30 -3.92 20.70
CA LYS A 15 -24.10 -4.89 21.47
C LYS A 15 -24.72 -4.19 22.67
N ILE A 16 -26.02 -4.34 22.87
CA ILE A 16 -26.71 -3.81 24.04
C ILE A 16 -26.39 -4.73 25.23
N VAL A 17 -25.77 -4.18 26.28
CA VAL A 17 -25.37 -4.92 27.49
C VAL A 17 -26.42 -4.76 28.57
N LYS A 18 -26.95 -3.54 28.76
CA LYS A 18 -28.02 -3.23 29.72
C LYS A 18 -28.89 -2.08 29.20
N GLY A 19 -30.13 -2.00 29.69
CA GLY A 19 -31.06 -0.93 29.35
C GLY A 19 -32.00 -1.28 28.20
N SER A 20 -33.00 -0.42 27.97
CA SER A 20 -33.99 -0.60 26.92
C SER A 20 -33.70 0.31 25.74
N VAL A 21 -33.71 -0.26 24.55
CA VAL A 21 -33.59 0.49 23.29
C VAL A 21 -34.82 0.21 22.42
N PRO A 22 -35.15 1.10 21.46
CA PRO A 22 -36.26 0.86 20.54
C PRO A 22 -36.10 -0.46 19.79
N PRO A 23 -37.20 -1.04 19.27
CA PRO A 23 -37.14 -2.30 18.53
C PRO A 23 -36.13 -2.29 17.37
N PRO A 24 -35.61 -3.47 16.97
CA PRO A 24 -34.74 -3.62 15.80
C PRO A 24 -35.36 -3.00 14.54
N THR A 25 -34.56 -2.24 13.81
CA THR A 25 -34.94 -1.72 12.50
C THR A 25 -34.83 -2.82 11.45
N ILE A 26 -35.47 -2.63 10.30
CA ILE A 26 -35.33 -3.55 9.16
C ILE A 26 -33.85 -3.70 8.76
N MET A 27 -33.09 -2.60 8.82
CA MET A 27 -31.66 -2.61 8.50
C MET A 27 -30.83 -3.41 9.49
N ASP A 28 -31.19 -3.42 10.79
CA ASP A 28 -30.51 -4.27 11.77
C ASP A 28 -30.61 -5.75 11.36
N THR A 29 -31.81 -6.20 11.03
CA THR A 29 -32.08 -7.58 10.61
C THR A 29 -31.43 -7.93 9.27
N VAL A 30 -31.52 -7.04 8.27
CA VAL A 30 -30.94 -7.28 6.94
C VAL A 30 -29.41 -7.37 6.99
N GLN A 31 -28.77 -6.56 7.84
CA GLN A 31 -27.31 -6.48 7.88
C GLN A 31 -26.65 -7.45 8.88
N LEU A 32 -27.29 -7.68 10.03
CA LEU A 32 -26.72 -8.50 11.12
C LEU A 32 -27.34 -9.91 11.17
N GLY A 33 -28.50 -10.10 10.56
CA GLY A 33 -29.27 -11.33 10.66
C GLY A 33 -30.09 -11.43 11.95
N HIS A 34 -31.06 -12.34 11.95
CA HIS A 34 -31.98 -12.51 13.08
C HIS A 34 -31.28 -12.98 14.36
N ASP A 35 -30.27 -13.83 14.25
CA ASP A 35 -29.59 -14.40 15.43
C ASP A 35 -28.77 -13.34 16.17
N GLN A 36 -28.01 -12.51 15.45
CA GLN A 36 -27.27 -11.42 16.06
C GLN A 36 -28.20 -10.37 16.68
N VAL A 37 -29.31 -10.05 16.02
CA VAL A 37 -30.31 -9.12 16.58
C VAL A 37 -30.92 -9.68 17.87
N ARG A 38 -31.21 -10.99 17.93
CA ARG A 38 -31.68 -11.67 19.16
C ARG A 38 -30.65 -11.66 20.27
N GLU A 39 -29.37 -11.77 19.92
CA GLU A 39 -28.25 -11.66 20.86
C GLU A 39 -27.98 -10.21 21.32
N GLY A 40 -28.77 -9.24 20.85
CA GLY A 40 -28.67 -7.84 21.26
C GLY A 40 -27.71 -6.99 20.43
N PHE A 41 -27.27 -7.47 19.26
CA PHE A 41 -26.49 -6.65 18.33
C PHE A 41 -27.38 -5.69 17.54
N ARG A 42 -26.89 -4.45 17.38
CA ARG A 42 -27.58 -3.35 16.70
C ARG A 42 -26.62 -2.51 15.88
N LEU A 43 -27.14 -1.78 14.90
CA LEU A 43 -26.44 -0.70 14.22
C LEU A 43 -26.66 0.59 15.01
N SER A 44 -25.60 1.14 15.61
CA SER A 44 -25.73 2.37 16.42
C SER A 44 -26.26 3.55 15.63
N CYS A 45 -25.99 3.61 14.32
CA CYS A 45 -26.51 4.66 13.44
C CYS A 45 -28.02 4.58 13.15
N GLN A 46 -28.70 3.50 13.51
CA GLN A 46 -30.15 3.29 13.34
C GLN A 46 -30.89 3.16 14.68
N THR A 47 -30.16 3.20 15.79
CA THR A 47 -30.71 2.97 17.13
C THR A 47 -30.72 4.28 17.89
N ALA A 48 -31.90 4.88 18.02
CA ALA A 48 -32.07 6.07 18.86
C ALA A 48 -31.98 5.69 20.34
N VAL A 49 -31.32 6.53 21.13
CA VAL A 49 -31.22 6.36 22.58
C VAL A 49 -32.52 6.88 23.22
N SER A 50 -33.30 5.99 23.84
CA SER A 50 -34.58 6.33 24.48
C SER A 50 -34.57 6.21 26.01
N SER A 51 -33.54 5.59 26.58
CA SER A 51 -33.37 5.42 28.03
C SER A 51 -31.91 5.18 28.38
N ASP A 52 -31.59 5.16 29.68
CA ASP A 52 -30.26 4.81 30.16
C ASP A 52 -29.89 3.39 29.70
N CYS A 53 -28.84 3.29 28.90
CA CYS A 53 -28.37 2.03 28.36
C CYS A 53 -26.85 1.92 28.39
N ALA A 54 -26.35 0.72 28.62
CA ALA A 54 -24.94 0.37 28.48
C ALA A 54 -24.76 -0.43 27.20
N VAL A 55 -23.86 0.03 26.35
CA VAL A 55 -23.56 -0.61 25.06
C VAL A 55 -22.08 -0.96 24.99
N MET A 56 -21.78 -2.10 24.38
CA MET A 56 -20.43 -2.53 24.05
C MET A 56 -20.18 -2.20 22.59
N VAL A 57 -19.13 -1.44 22.32
CA VAL A 57 -18.68 -1.17 20.94
C VAL A 57 -18.08 -2.46 20.41
N VAL A 58 -18.59 -2.94 19.27
CA VAL A 58 -18.07 -4.14 18.60
C VAL A 58 -17.51 -3.70 17.26
N PRO A 59 -16.27 -3.16 17.25
CA PRO A 59 -15.67 -2.65 16.02
C PRO A 59 -15.58 -3.77 14.95
N PRO A 60 -15.43 -3.40 13.68
CA PRO A 60 -15.18 -4.37 12.62
C PRO A 60 -13.94 -5.22 12.93
N ILE A 61 -13.93 -6.46 12.44
CA ILE A 61 -12.84 -7.45 12.63
C ILE A 61 -11.53 -6.97 11.97
N THR A 62 -11.62 -5.99 11.07
CA THR A 62 -10.48 -5.32 10.48
C THR A 62 -10.22 -3.99 11.18
N GLU A 63 -9.21 -4.00 12.04
CA GLU A 63 -8.61 -2.79 12.60
C GLU A 63 -7.89 -2.01 11.48
N GLY A 64 -8.35 -0.79 11.22
CA GLY A 64 -7.52 0.25 10.63
C GLY A 64 -6.93 1.06 11.77
N GLY A 65 -5.63 1.37 11.68
CA GLY A 65 -4.79 1.86 12.77
C GLY A 65 -5.42 2.89 13.72
N HIS A 66 -5.01 2.79 14.99
CA HIS A 66 -5.48 3.62 16.09
C HIS A 66 -5.46 5.12 15.74
N GLN A 67 -6.64 5.73 15.73
CA GLN A 67 -6.84 7.14 15.42
C GLN A 67 -6.87 7.95 16.73
N ILE A 68 -5.77 8.64 17.03
CA ILE A 68 -5.73 9.72 18.03
C ILE A 68 -5.77 11.03 17.25
N LEU A 69 -6.97 11.51 16.89
CA LEU A 69 -7.34 12.91 16.61
C LEU A 69 -8.62 12.97 15.75
N SER A 70 -9.67 13.46 16.38
CA SER A 70 -11.00 13.68 15.83
C SER A 70 -11.09 15.11 15.25
N CYS A 71 -10.58 15.34 14.04
CA CYS A 71 -10.98 16.40 13.10
C CYS A 71 -9.96 16.53 11.97
N ALA A 72 -9.99 15.59 11.03
CA ALA A 72 -9.54 15.84 9.68
C ALA A 72 -10.37 14.94 8.76
N HIS A 73 -10.99 15.53 7.74
CA HIS A 73 -11.59 14.77 6.64
C HIS A 73 -10.47 13.97 5.97
N VAL A 74 -10.30 12.70 6.35
CA VAL A 74 -9.34 11.82 5.67
C VAL A 74 -9.99 11.29 4.42
N PHE A 75 -9.45 11.71 3.27
CA PHE A 75 -9.70 11.14 1.97
C PHE A 75 -9.57 9.62 2.06
N ARG A 76 -10.69 8.93 1.86
CA ARG A 76 -10.80 7.47 1.97
C ARG A 76 -10.60 6.78 0.62
N GLU A 77 -10.12 7.50 -0.37
CA GLU A 77 -9.69 6.90 -1.61
C GLU A 77 -8.27 6.40 -1.40
N LYS A 78 -8.08 5.08 -1.58
CA LYS A 78 -6.76 4.53 -1.84
C LYS A 78 -6.32 5.11 -3.19
N THR A 79 -5.74 6.30 -3.17
CA THR A 79 -5.04 6.80 -4.34
C THR A 79 -3.90 5.83 -4.60
N PRO A 80 -3.78 5.26 -5.81
CA PRO A 80 -2.64 4.41 -6.13
C PRO A 80 -1.36 5.21 -5.88
N LEU A 81 -0.43 4.62 -5.13
CA LEU A 81 0.86 5.23 -4.85
C LEU A 81 1.70 5.25 -6.12
N ASP A 82 1.75 6.40 -6.79
CA ASP A 82 2.73 6.66 -7.84
C ASP A 82 3.98 7.29 -7.20
N SER A 83 4.88 6.44 -6.71
CA SER A 83 6.14 6.89 -6.11
C SER A 83 7.15 7.40 -7.14
N GLY A 84 6.90 7.17 -8.44
CA GLY A 84 7.86 7.38 -9.52
C GLY A 84 9.05 6.41 -9.52
N VAL A 85 9.18 5.53 -8.51
CA VAL A 85 10.23 4.50 -8.41
C VAL A 85 9.69 3.17 -8.94
N ASP A 86 10.37 2.64 -9.94
CA ASP A 86 10.03 1.37 -10.58
C ASP A 86 11.24 0.44 -10.60
N LYS A 87 11.04 -0.84 -10.28
CA LYS A 87 12.09 -1.86 -10.35
C LYS A 87 11.70 -2.85 -11.44
N ARG A 88 12.55 -2.98 -12.45
CA ARG A 88 12.30 -3.84 -13.61
C ARG A 88 13.31 -4.98 -13.63
N LEU A 89 12.80 -6.20 -13.55
CA LEU A 89 13.59 -7.40 -13.82
C LEU A 89 13.82 -7.49 -15.33
N ILE A 90 15.07 -7.60 -15.74
CA ILE A 90 15.49 -7.76 -17.13
C ILE A 90 16.42 -8.95 -17.27
N LYS A 91 16.51 -9.47 -18.50
CA LYS A 91 17.55 -10.39 -18.91
C LYS A 91 18.31 -9.78 -20.08
N ALA A 92 19.50 -9.27 -19.81
CA ALA A 92 20.39 -8.70 -20.83
C ALA A 92 21.24 -9.81 -21.47
N GLY A 93 21.52 -9.66 -22.77
CA GLY A 93 22.38 -10.59 -23.49
C GLY A 93 23.83 -10.46 -23.00
N LEU A 94 24.46 -11.59 -22.70
CA LEU A 94 25.91 -11.64 -22.58
C LEU A 94 26.51 -11.74 -23.99
N PRO A 95 27.60 -11.03 -24.29
CA PRO A 95 28.27 -11.19 -25.58
C PRO A 95 28.83 -12.62 -25.67
N THR A 96 28.23 -13.44 -26.54
CA THR A 96 28.59 -14.86 -26.73
C THR A 96 29.57 -15.09 -27.87
N GLU A 97 29.66 -14.16 -28.83
CA GLU A 97 30.51 -14.29 -30.02
C GLU A 97 31.36 -13.04 -30.27
N GLU A 98 32.51 -13.25 -30.91
CA GLU A 98 33.49 -12.19 -31.22
C GLU A 98 32.93 -11.12 -32.19
N HIS A 99 31.85 -11.44 -32.91
CA HIS A 99 31.14 -10.53 -33.81
C HIS A 99 29.93 -9.84 -33.17
N HIS A 100 29.63 -10.09 -31.89
CA HIS A 100 28.52 -9.44 -31.18
C HIS A 100 28.96 -8.04 -30.70
N GLN A 101 28.91 -7.06 -31.60
CA GLN A 101 29.39 -5.69 -31.38
C GLN A 101 28.38 -4.80 -30.64
N THR A 102 27.88 -5.24 -29.48
CA THR A 102 27.05 -4.41 -28.59
C THR A 102 27.78 -4.19 -27.27
N SER A 103 27.54 -3.04 -26.64
CA SER A 103 28.00 -2.80 -25.28
C SER A 103 27.05 -3.38 -24.24
N ASP A 104 27.58 -3.79 -23.08
CA ASP A 104 26.78 -4.29 -21.94
C ASP A 104 25.63 -3.32 -21.58
N VAL A 105 25.86 -2.02 -21.74
CA VAL A 105 24.88 -0.97 -21.45
C VAL A 105 23.78 -0.90 -22.50
N GLU A 106 24.13 -1.05 -23.78
CA GLU A 106 23.13 -1.12 -24.86
C GLU A 106 22.25 -2.35 -24.72
N GLU A 107 22.80 -3.50 -24.31
CA GLU A 107 22.02 -4.72 -24.02
C GLU A 107 21.02 -4.48 -22.88
N ILE A 108 21.46 -3.81 -21.80
CA ILE A 108 20.59 -3.44 -20.67
C ILE A 108 19.49 -2.47 -21.12
N LEU A 109 19.84 -1.41 -21.86
CA LEU A 109 18.88 -0.42 -22.36
C LEU A 109 17.87 -1.04 -23.34
N THR A 110 18.33 -1.96 -24.20
CA THR A 110 17.48 -2.70 -25.13
C THR A 110 16.50 -3.59 -24.36
N ALA A 111 16.97 -4.30 -23.34
CA ALA A 111 16.12 -5.15 -22.49
C ALA A 111 15.13 -4.35 -21.63
N LEU A 112 15.47 -3.13 -21.23
CA LEU A 112 14.57 -2.21 -20.49
C LEU A 112 13.43 -1.65 -21.34
N GLY A 113 13.60 -1.65 -22.66
CA GLY A 113 12.65 -1.11 -23.62
C GLY A 113 12.58 0.42 -23.63
N GLY A 114 11.55 0.94 -24.32
CA GLY A 114 11.35 2.38 -24.49
C GLY A 114 10.95 3.10 -23.20
N GLY A 115 11.23 4.41 -23.14
CA GLY A 115 10.76 5.29 -22.07
C GLY A 115 11.72 5.48 -20.89
N VAL A 116 12.93 4.92 -20.96
CA VAL A 116 14.03 5.17 -20.02
C VAL A 116 15.10 6.01 -20.73
N SER A 117 15.74 6.93 -20.01
CA SER A 117 16.87 7.72 -20.49
C SER A 117 18.09 6.82 -20.70
N ALA A 118 18.82 7.05 -21.79
CA ALA A 118 20.09 6.39 -22.06
C ALA A 118 21.25 6.92 -21.18
N GLU A 119 21.00 7.95 -20.37
CA GLU A 119 22.00 8.48 -19.44
C GLU A 119 22.20 7.56 -18.25
N VAL A 120 23.31 6.83 -18.26
CA VAL A 120 23.74 5.95 -17.15
C VAL A 120 24.88 6.63 -16.39
N PRO A 121 24.76 6.87 -15.07
CA PRO A 121 25.82 7.40 -14.24
C PRO A 121 27.11 6.55 -14.30
N LEU A 122 28.28 7.22 -14.25
CA LEU A 122 29.59 6.56 -14.35
C LEU A 122 29.79 5.44 -13.31
N ASP A 123 29.28 5.62 -12.10
CA ASP A 123 29.41 4.61 -11.05
C ASP A 123 28.62 3.34 -11.37
N LEU A 124 27.48 3.47 -12.08
CA LEU A 124 26.75 2.30 -12.58
C LEU A 124 27.49 1.67 -13.76
N LEU A 125 28.03 2.47 -14.68
CA LEU A 125 28.80 1.97 -15.83
C LEU A 125 29.99 1.11 -15.40
N ARG A 126 30.66 1.46 -14.28
CA ARG A 126 31.80 0.71 -13.75
C ARG A 126 31.43 -0.67 -13.20
N LYS A 127 30.23 -0.83 -12.65
CA LYS A 127 29.78 -2.10 -12.04
C LYS A 127 29.04 -3.02 -12.99
N VAL A 128 28.43 -2.48 -14.05
CA VAL A 128 27.64 -3.23 -15.03
C VAL A 128 28.37 -4.48 -15.54
N PRO A 129 29.64 -4.44 -15.97
CA PRO A 129 30.30 -5.61 -16.53
C PRO A 129 30.47 -6.77 -15.54
N ALA A 130 30.71 -6.47 -14.26
CA ALA A 130 30.82 -7.48 -13.22
C ALA A 130 29.44 -8.06 -12.89
N LEU A 131 28.46 -7.20 -12.64
CA LEU A 131 27.08 -7.60 -12.32
C LEU A 131 26.45 -8.46 -13.41
N LEU A 132 26.63 -8.07 -14.67
CA LEU A 132 26.05 -8.79 -15.80
C LEU A 132 26.58 -10.22 -15.89
N ARG A 133 27.87 -10.41 -15.64
CA ARG A 133 28.54 -11.73 -15.70
C ARG A 133 28.22 -12.59 -14.47
N ASP A 134 28.28 -12.00 -13.28
CA ASP A 134 28.05 -12.70 -12.01
C ASP A 134 26.60 -13.21 -11.90
N ALA A 135 25.65 -12.50 -12.52
CA ALA A 135 24.23 -12.81 -12.47
C ALA A 135 23.67 -13.50 -13.75
N ASP A 136 24.55 -13.96 -14.65
CA ASP A 136 24.16 -14.62 -15.92
C ASP A 136 23.13 -13.81 -16.74
N GLY A 137 23.34 -12.49 -16.81
CA GLY A 137 22.46 -11.56 -17.52
C GLY A 137 21.17 -11.18 -16.78
N VAL A 138 20.85 -11.78 -15.64
CA VAL A 138 19.63 -11.49 -14.86
C VAL A 138 19.87 -10.33 -13.90
N LEU A 139 19.24 -9.19 -14.17
CA LEU A 139 19.45 -7.95 -13.42
C LEU A 139 18.12 -7.29 -13.07
N THR A 140 18.07 -6.62 -11.92
CA THR A 140 16.99 -5.70 -11.58
C THR A 140 17.48 -4.26 -11.71
N VAL A 141 16.79 -3.46 -12.53
CA VAL A 141 17.12 -2.04 -12.73
C VAL A 141 16.11 -1.18 -12.00
N THR A 142 16.61 -0.28 -11.15
CA THR A 142 15.81 0.72 -10.45
C THR A 142 15.76 2.01 -11.28
N VAL A 143 14.55 2.44 -11.63
CA VAL A 143 14.28 3.62 -12.44
C VAL A 143 13.48 4.62 -11.62
N PHE A 144 13.87 5.90 -11.67
CA PHE A 144 13.09 7.01 -11.12
C PHE A 144 12.88 8.08 -12.19
N ASN A 145 11.62 8.39 -12.50
CA ASN A 145 11.27 9.39 -13.52
C ASN A 145 12.08 9.23 -14.82
N LYS A 146 12.13 7.99 -15.34
CA LYS A 146 12.89 7.59 -16.54
C LYS A 146 14.42 7.56 -16.40
N ARG A 147 15.00 7.91 -15.25
CA ARG A 147 16.45 7.84 -15.03
C ARG A 147 16.83 6.57 -14.31
N ILE A 148 17.89 5.91 -14.75
CA ILE A 148 18.43 4.74 -14.06
C ILE A 148 19.15 5.22 -12.80
N LEU A 149 18.67 4.77 -11.64
CA LEU A 149 19.28 5.06 -10.34
C LEU A 149 20.26 3.98 -9.94
N ASP A 150 19.88 2.72 -10.15
CA ASP A 150 20.66 1.59 -9.68
C ASP A 150 20.42 0.31 -10.48
N ILE A 151 21.36 -0.63 -10.39
CA ILE A 151 21.32 -1.96 -11.03
C ILE A 151 21.81 -2.98 -10.01
N GLU A 152 20.99 -4.00 -9.76
CA GLU A 152 21.23 -5.08 -8.80
C GLU A 152 21.24 -6.45 -9.52
N PRO A 153 22.02 -7.43 -9.03
CA PRO A 153 22.00 -8.78 -9.58
C PRO A 153 20.74 -9.55 -9.14
N GLY A 154 20.17 -10.36 -10.03
CA GLY A 154 19.00 -11.18 -9.73
C GLY A 154 17.68 -10.40 -9.67
N ASP A 155 16.67 -10.98 -9.00
CA ASP A 155 15.34 -10.37 -8.83
C ASP A 155 15.20 -9.71 -7.45
N THR A 156 15.19 -8.38 -7.44
CA THR A 156 14.96 -7.55 -6.26
C THR A 156 13.69 -6.70 -6.39
N THR A 157 12.81 -7.01 -7.34
CA THR A 157 11.64 -6.19 -7.69
C THR A 157 10.67 -5.97 -6.53
N MET A 158 10.56 -6.96 -5.65
CA MET A 158 9.72 -6.89 -4.43
C MET A 158 10.28 -5.97 -3.34
N HIS A 159 11.58 -5.68 -3.37
CA HIS A 159 12.26 -4.92 -2.33
C HIS A 159 12.38 -3.44 -2.74
N ARG A 160 11.27 -2.70 -2.61
CA ARG A 160 11.21 -1.26 -2.88
C ARG A 160 10.61 -0.51 -1.70
N TYR A 161 11.43 0.29 -1.05
CA TYR A 161 11.04 1.03 0.15
C TYR A 161 11.39 2.51 -0.01
N GLY A 162 10.60 3.36 0.62
CA GLY A 162 10.83 4.80 0.70
C GLY A 162 10.81 5.25 2.15
N MET A 163 11.44 6.39 2.43
CA MET A 163 11.43 6.97 3.77
C MET A 163 10.90 8.40 3.73
N ALA A 164 9.94 8.69 4.60
CA ALA A 164 9.40 10.03 4.79
C ALA A 164 9.88 10.57 6.13
N PHE A 165 10.38 11.80 6.15
CA PHE A 165 10.85 12.45 7.36
C PHE A 165 10.05 13.72 7.62
N ASP A 166 9.61 13.89 8.87
CA ASP A 166 9.12 15.14 9.40
C ASP A 166 10.21 15.74 10.31
N ILE A 167 10.72 16.91 9.92
CA ILE A 167 11.84 17.57 10.58
C ILE A 167 11.31 18.82 11.26
N GLY A 168 10.97 18.70 12.54
CA GLY A 168 10.67 19.81 13.42
C GLY A 168 11.92 20.43 14.04
N THR A 169 11.75 21.57 14.70
CA THR A 169 12.84 22.25 15.41
C THR A 169 13.37 21.47 16.61
N THR A 170 12.54 20.64 17.23
CA THR A 170 12.87 19.86 18.43
C THR A 170 12.83 18.35 18.24
N SER A 171 12.23 17.86 17.15
CA SER A 171 12.01 16.44 16.91
C SER A 171 12.15 16.11 15.43
N ILE A 172 12.70 14.93 15.15
CA ILE A 172 12.69 14.32 13.81
C ILE A 172 11.89 13.02 13.92
N VAL A 173 10.91 12.85 13.04
CA VAL A 173 10.12 11.62 12.93
C VAL A 173 10.36 11.04 11.54
N GLY A 174 10.59 9.72 11.48
CA GLY A 174 10.80 8.99 10.23
C GLY A 174 9.79 7.86 10.06
N PHE A 175 9.33 7.66 8.84
CA PHE A 175 8.46 6.56 8.44
C PHE A 175 9.11 5.78 7.30
N LEU A 176 9.26 4.47 7.47
CA LEU A 176 9.62 3.56 6.39
C LEU A 176 8.34 3.05 5.73
N LEU A 177 8.28 3.18 4.41
CA LEU A 177 7.11 2.89 3.59
C LEU A 177 7.48 1.81 2.58
N ASP A 178 6.60 0.83 2.40
CA ASP A 178 6.65 -0.07 1.26
C ASP A 178 6.07 0.67 0.04
N LEU A 179 6.87 0.82 -1.03
CA LEU A 179 6.44 1.55 -2.22
C LEU A 179 5.56 0.71 -3.16
N SER A 180 5.27 -0.54 -2.80
CA SER A 180 4.35 -1.42 -3.52
C SER A 180 2.88 -1.29 -3.11
N THR A 181 2.58 -0.67 -1.97
CA THR A 181 1.24 -0.61 -1.35
C THR A 181 0.85 0.78 -0.91
#